data_AF-A0A7S2F893-F1
#
_entry.id   AF-A0A7S2F893-F1
#
_cell.length_a   1.000
_cell.length_b   1.000
_cell.length_c   1.000
_cell.angle_alpha   90.00
_cell.angle_beta   90.00
_cell.angle_gamma   90.00
#
_symmetry.space_group_name_H-M   'P 1'
#
loop_
_entity.id
_entity.type
_entity.pdbx_description
1 polymer ?
#
loop_
_entity_poly.entity_id
_entity_poly.type
_entity_poly.pdbx_seq_one_letter_code
_entity_poly.pdbx_strand_id
1 'polypeptide(L)'
;MKANTSRVARLTGVPKLEDANDAGGKSSAECTLILTEGDSAKALAVAGLSVVGRDKYGVFPLRGKLLNVRDATLKQMMANEEIQNIIKIVGLDLNKEYDAELKGLRYGSIMIMADQDHDGSHIKG
;
A
#
# COMPACT_ATOMS: atom_id res chain seq x y z
N MET A 1 -7.37 22.90 -0.52
CA MET A 1 -7.09 22.13 -1.76
C MET A 1 -7.92 20.87 -1.70
N LYS A 2 -8.85 20.66 -2.63
CA LYS A 2 -9.61 19.40 -2.73
C LYS A 2 -8.72 18.40 -3.48
N ALA A 3 -8.22 17.37 -2.79
CA ALA A 3 -7.61 16.22 -3.46
C ALA A 3 -8.73 15.54 -4.27
N ASN A 4 -8.59 15.51 -5.59
CA ASN A 4 -9.58 14.92 -6.48
C ASN A 4 -9.46 13.39 -6.36
N THR A 5 -10.24 12.78 -5.46
CA THR A 5 -10.28 11.33 -5.17
C THR A 5 -11.14 10.57 -6.19
N SER A 6 -11.08 10.96 -7.47
CA SER A 6 -11.61 10.14 -8.55
C SER A 6 -10.83 8.83 -8.59
N ARG A 7 -11.52 7.67 -8.52
CA ARG A 7 -10.91 6.34 -8.61
C ARG A 7 -9.99 6.26 -9.84
N VAL A 8 -8.69 6.37 -9.61
CA VAL A 8 -7.71 6.20 -10.67
C VAL A 8 -7.48 4.70 -10.81
N ALA A 9 -7.93 4.14 -11.94
CA ALA A 9 -7.78 2.72 -12.24
C ALA A 9 -6.32 2.29 -12.36
N ARG A 10 -5.41 3.20 -12.73
CA ARG A 10 -3.98 2.91 -12.82
C ARG A 10 -3.15 4.06 -12.27
N LEU A 11 -2.33 3.78 -11.26
CA LEU A 11 -1.44 4.80 -10.71
C LEU A 11 -0.19 4.95 -11.56
N THR A 12 0.23 6.20 -11.74
CA THR A 12 1.49 6.58 -12.38
C THR A 12 2.32 7.39 -11.39
N GLY A 13 3.65 7.25 -11.44
CA GLY A 13 4.55 8.07 -10.62
C GLY A 13 4.75 7.60 -9.18
N VAL A 14 4.41 6.33 -8.87
CA VAL A 14 4.82 5.66 -7.62
C VAL A 14 5.91 4.64 -7.98
N PRO A 15 7.20 4.96 -7.77
CA PRO A 15 8.28 4.06 -8.10
C PRO A 15 8.15 2.73 -7.35
N LYS A 16 8.54 1.62 -7.99
CA LYS A 16 8.56 0.26 -7.42
C LYS A 16 7.20 -0.36 -7.10
N LEU A 17 6.07 0.32 -7.32
CA LEU A 17 4.76 -0.31 -7.22
C LEU A 17 4.57 -1.31 -8.38
N GLU A 18 4.33 -2.58 -8.07
CA GLU A 18 3.66 -3.51 -8.98
C GLU A 18 2.18 -3.46 -8.64
N ASP A 19 1.39 -2.73 -9.42
CA ASP A 19 -0.03 -2.51 -9.13
C ASP A 19 -0.85 -3.71 -9.62
N ALA A 20 -1.85 -4.13 -8.84
CA ALA A 20 -2.80 -5.14 -9.30
C ALA A 20 -3.62 -4.59 -10.48
N ASN A 21 -3.89 -5.42 -11.50
CA ASN A 21 -4.62 -4.95 -12.68
C ASN A 21 -6.02 -4.41 -12.36
N ASP A 22 -6.68 -4.98 -11.33
CA ASP A 22 -8.03 -4.58 -10.93
C ASP A 22 -8.05 -3.47 -9.85
N ALA A 23 -6.89 -3.02 -9.36
CA ALA A 23 -6.80 -2.05 -8.27
C ALA A 23 -7.43 -0.69 -8.65
N GLY A 24 -8.29 -0.17 -7.78
CA GLY A 24 -9.07 1.04 -8.05
C GLY A 24 -10.23 0.87 -9.03
N GLY A 25 -10.43 -0.32 -9.57
CA GLY A 25 -11.54 -0.68 -10.46
C GLY A 25 -12.83 -1.07 -9.72
N LYS A 26 -13.63 -1.92 -10.38
CA LYS A 26 -14.88 -2.47 -9.80
C LYS A 26 -14.61 -3.58 -8.79
N SER A 27 -13.58 -4.38 -9.01
CA SER A 27 -13.16 -5.48 -8.15
C SER A 27 -12.08 -5.09 -7.14
N SER A 28 -11.92 -3.80 -6.84
CA SER A 28 -10.89 -3.31 -5.91
C SER A 28 -11.00 -3.92 -4.51
N ALA A 29 -12.22 -4.26 -4.08
CA ALA A 29 -12.47 -4.92 -2.79
C ALA A 29 -11.88 -6.34 -2.70
N GLU A 30 -11.64 -7.00 -3.85
CA GLU A 30 -11.01 -8.32 -3.92
C GLU A 30 -9.48 -8.20 -4.01
N CYS A 31 -8.94 -6.99 -4.23
CA CYS A 31 -7.52 -6.78 -4.39
C CYS A 31 -6.81 -6.71 -3.04
N THR A 32 -5.64 -7.33 -2.96
CA THR A 32 -4.72 -7.28 -1.81
C THR A 32 -3.42 -6.58 -2.20
N LEU A 33 -3.03 -5.57 -1.42
CA LEU A 33 -1.71 -4.96 -1.53
C LEU A 33 -0.76 -5.66 -0.56
N ILE A 34 0.34 -6.20 -1.08
CA ILE A 34 1.41 -6.81 -0.30
C ILE A 34 2.47 -5.74 -0.03
N LEU A 35 2.62 -5.34 1.22
CA LEU A 35 3.70 -4.49 1.70
C LEU A 35 4.86 -5.38 2.14
N THR A 36 6.04 -5.20 1.52
CA THR A 36 7.19 -6.06 1.77
C THR A 36 8.30 -5.36 2.52
N GLU A 37 9.04 -6.05 3.37
CA GLU A 37 10.27 -5.53 3.97
C GLU A 37 11.39 -5.49 2.93
N GLY A 38 11.61 -4.31 2.33
CA GLY A 38 12.66 -4.09 1.35
C GLY A 38 12.41 -4.74 -0.02
N ASP A 39 13.37 -4.51 -0.93
CA ASP A 39 13.30 -4.97 -2.32
C ASP A 39 13.50 -6.49 -2.46
N SER A 40 14.22 -7.12 -1.51
CA SER A 40 14.44 -8.57 -1.49
C SER A 40 13.13 -9.33 -1.32
N ALA A 41 12.33 -8.94 -0.33
CA ALA A 41 11.00 -9.51 -0.11
C ALA A 41 10.06 -9.18 -1.28
N LYS A 42 10.14 -7.98 -1.88
CA LYS A 42 9.39 -7.67 -3.10
C LYS A 42 9.68 -8.68 -4.21
N ALA A 43 10.95 -8.97 -4.49
CA ALA A 43 11.32 -9.88 -5.57
C ALA A 43 10.67 -11.27 -5.39
N LEU A 44 10.63 -11.76 -4.14
CA LEU A 44 9.95 -13.01 -3.78
C LEU A 44 8.43 -12.93 -4.00
N ALA A 45 7.78 -11.86 -3.52
CA ALA A 45 6.34 -11.65 -3.72
C ALA A 45 5.97 -11.59 -5.21
N VAL A 46 6.75 -10.85 -6.00
CA VAL A 46 6.54 -10.70 -7.46
C VAL A 46 6.73 -12.02 -8.19
N ALA A 47 7.69 -12.86 -7.79
CA ALA A 47 7.82 -14.21 -8.34
C ALA A 47 6.56 -15.04 -8.07
N GLY A 48 6.03 -14.96 -6.85
CA GLY A 48 4.77 -15.62 -6.45
C GLY A 48 3.55 -15.16 -7.26
N LEU A 49 3.50 -13.89 -7.68
CA LEU A 49 2.42 -13.38 -8.56
C LEU A 49 2.31 -14.12 -9.89
N SER A 50 3.40 -14.75 -10.37
CA SER A 50 3.36 -15.54 -11.60
C SER A 50 2.51 -16.82 -11.46
N VAL A 51 2.23 -17.24 -10.23
CA VAL A 51 1.40 -18.41 -9.91
C VAL A 51 -0.03 -18.01 -9.60
N VAL A 52 -0.22 -16.98 -8.77
CA VAL A 52 -1.56 -16.55 -8.30
C VAL A 52 -2.24 -15.53 -9.22
N GLY A 53 -1.49 -14.94 -10.16
CA GLY A 53 -1.96 -13.90 -11.07
C GLY A 53 -1.70 -12.48 -10.54
N ARG A 54 -1.73 -11.50 -11.46
CA ARG A 54 -1.50 -10.08 -11.19
C ARG A 54 -2.78 -9.25 -11.08
N ASP A 55 -3.95 -9.88 -11.23
CA ASP A 55 -5.21 -9.16 -11.27
C ASP A 55 -5.62 -8.65 -9.88
N LYS A 56 -5.41 -9.48 -8.85
CA LYS A 56 -5.86 -9.21 -7.48
C LYS A 56 -4.73 -8.83 -6.53
N TYR A 57 -3.47 -8.96 -6.93
CA TYR A 57 -2.34 -8.78 -6.01
C TYR A 57 -1.37 -7.72 -6.51
N GLY A 58 -1.18 -6.69 -5.69
CA GLY A 58 -0.16 -5.66 -5.88
C GLY A 58 0.97 -5.82 -4.87
N VAL A 59 2.15 -5.30 -5.18
CA VAL A 59 3.33 -5.40 -4.31
C VAL A 59 4.03 -4.04 -4.23
N PHE A 60 4.32 -3.60 -3.00
CA PHE A 60 5.09 -2.37 -2.75
C PHE A 60 6.12 -2.60 -1.63
N PRO A 61 7.41 -2.32 -1.87
CA PRO A 61 8.45 -2.49 -0.87
C PRO A 61 8.55 -1.30 0.07
N LEU A 62 8.53 -1.57 1.37
CA LEU A 62 8.83 -0.62 2.42
C LEU A 62 10.34 -0.42 2.55
N ARG A 63 10.78 0.82 2.73
CA ARG A 63 12.19 1.15 2.99
C ARG A 63 12.44 1.40 4.47
N GLY A 64 13.30 0.57 5.06
CA GLY A 64 13.75 0.74 6.45
C GLY A 64 12.58 0.74 7.43
N LYS A 65 12.76 1.46 8.54
CA LYS A 65 11.72 1.58 9.58
C LYS A 65 10.72 2.67 9.19
N LEU A 66 9.44 2.31 9.17
CA LEU A 66 8.37 3.28 8.95
C LEU A 66 8.39 4.36 10.02
N LEU A 67 7.99 5.58 9.62
CA LEU A 67 7.80 6.67 10.57
C LEU A 67 6.68 6.32 11.54
N ASN A 68 6.95 6.38 12.84
CA ASN A 68 5.91 6.29 13.86
C ASN A 68 5.00 7.52 13.78
N VAL A 69 3.78 7.31 13.29
CA VAL A 69 2.80 8.39 13.04
C VAL A 69 2.12 8.90 14.31
N ARG A 70 2.19 8.19 15.44
CA ARG A 70 1.58 8.65 16.72
C ARG A 70 2.32 9.84 17.30
N ASP A 71 3.64 9.87 17.13
CA ASP A 71 4.52 10.92 17.65
C ASP A 71 4.91 11.96 16.58
N ALA A 72 4.41 11.79 15.35
CA ALA A 72 4.74 12.65 14.22
C ALA A 72 3.66 13.72 13.99
N THR A 73 4.11 14.92 13.63
CA THR A 73 3.21 15.98 13.15
C THR A 73 2.70 15.67 11.75
N LEU A 74 1.54 16.22 11.37
CA LEU A 74 1.01 16.11 10.01
C LEU A 74 2.02 16.56 8.95
N LYS A 75 2.82 17.60 9.24
CA LYS A 75 3.88 18.07 8.34
C LYS A 75 4.96 17.00 8.10
N GLN A 76 5.38 16.28 9.14
CA GLN A 76 6.35 15.19 9.01
C GLN A 76 5.76 14.01 8.23
N MET A 77 4.50 13.66 8.48
CA MET A 77 3.80 12.63 7.71
C MET A 77 3.65 13.01 6.23
N MET A 78 3.34 14.27 5.93
CA MET A 78 3.20 14.76 4.56
C MET A 78 4.55 14.85 3.83
N ALA A 79 5.63 15.08 4.56
CA ALA A 79 6.99 15.09 4.02
C ALA A 79 7.59 13.67 3.83
N ASN A 80 6.99 12.65 4.44
CA ASN A 80 7.46 11.27 4.31
C ASN A 80 6.92 10.64 3.02
N GLU A 81 7.80 10.41 2.05
CA GLU A 81 7.43 9.85 0.74
C GLU A 81 6.82 8.44 0.84
N GLU A 82 7.26 7.62 1.80
CA GLU A 82 6.75 6.26 2.02
C GLU A 82 5.26 6.30 2.37
N ILE A 83 4.90 7.11 3.37
CA ILE A 83 3.52 7.31 3.81
C ILE A 83 2.68 7.90 2.67
N GLN A 84 3.21 8.90 1.96
CA GLN A 84 2.53 9.49 0.82
C GLN A 84 2.25 8.47 -0.28
N ASN A 85 3.20 7.59 -0.56
CA ASN A 85 3.03 6.52 -1.54
C ASN A 85 1.95 5.53 -1.09
N ILE A 86 1.97 5.08 0.16
CA ILE A 86 0.95 4.16 0.69
C ILE A 86 -0.45 4.80 0.60
N ILE A 87 -0.60 6.06 1.02
CA ILE A 87 -1.87 6.81 0.91
C ILE A 87 -2.37 6.82 -0.53
N LYS A 88 -1.49 7.13 -1.50
CA LYS A 88 -1.83 7.15 -2.92
C LYS A 88 -2.19 5.76 -3.46
N ILE A 89 -1.39 4.73 -3.12
CA ILE A 89 -1.57 3.35 -3.59
C ILE A 89 -2.94 2.81 -3.16
N VAL A 90 -3.28 3.01 -1.88
CA VAL A 90 -4.53 2.52 -1.29
C VAL A 90 -5.70 3.43 -1.64
N GLY A 91 -5.45 4.70 -1.97
CA GLY A 91 -6.51 5.69 -2.23
C GLY A 91 -7.14 6.21 -0.94
N LEU A 92 -6.32 6.37 0.11
CA LEU A 92 -6.74 6.93 1.39
C LEU A 92 -6.94 8.45 1.30
N ASP A 93 -7.97 8.95 1.94
CA ASP A 93 -8.21 10.36 2.22
C ASP A 93 -8.06 10.60 3.71
N LEU A 94 -7.09 11.43 4.10
CA LEU A 94 -6.79 11.72 5.50
C LEU A 94 -7.89 12.50 6.23
N ASN A 95 -8.84 13.08 5.49
CA ASN A 95 -9.98 13.80 6.06
C ASN A 95 -11.23 12.93 6.16
N LYS A 96 -11.14 11.66 5.75
CA LYS A 96 -12.26 10.73 5.74
C LYS A 96 -12.11 9.70 6.85
N GLU A 97 -13.18 9.50 7.61
CA GLU A 97 -13.33 8.32 8.45
C GLU A 97 -13.87 7.17 7.59
N TYR A 98 -13.20 6.02 7.67
CA TYR A 98 -13.59 4.82 6.92
C TYR A 98 -14.38 3.89 7.83
N ASP A 99 -15.56 3.48 7.36
CA ASP A 99 -16.36 2.43 7.98
C ASP A 99 -15.87 1.02 7.57
N ALA A 100 -16.50 -0.02 8.12
CA ALA A 100 -16.15 -1.41 7.85
C ALA A 100 -16.29 -1.81 6.37
N GLU A 101 -17.03 -1.06 5.56
CA GLU A 101 -17.26 -1.39 4.15
C GLU A 101 -16.12 -0.94 3.24
N LEU A 102 -15.15 -0.15 3.75
CA LEU A 102 -13.91 0.27 3.08
C LEU A 102 -14.14 0.82 1.65
N LYS A 103 -15.33 1.40 1.42
CA LYS A 103 -15.76 1.83 0.09
C LYS A 103 -14.89 2.98 -0.43
N GLY A 104 -14.41 2.79 -1.66
CA GLY A 104 -13.65 3.81 -2.39
C GLY A 104 -12.13 3.62 -2.35
N LEU A 105 -11.62 2.64 -1.60
CA LEU A 105 -10.22 2.26 -1.63
C LEU A 105 -9.86 1.47 -2.90
N ARG A 106 -8.59 1.54 -3.28
CA ARG A 106 -8.03 0.82 -4.44
C ARG A 106 -7.74 -0.65 -4.14
N TYR A 107 -7.60 -1.00 -2.87
CA TYR A 107 -7.39 -2.34 -2.37
C TYR A 107 -8.35 -2.59 -1.20
N GLY A 108 -8.95 -3.78 -1.15
CA GLY A 108 -9.82 -4.20 -0.05
C GLY A 108 -9.05 -4.82 1.10
N SER A 109 -7.79 -5.20 0.90
CA SER A 109 -6.96 -5.81 1.93
C SER A 109 -5.50 -5.41 1.79
N ILE A 110 -4.79 -5.42 2.92
CA ILE A 110 -3.34 -5.22 2.99
C ILE A 110 -2.74 -6.45 3.66
N MET A 111 -1.67 -6.97 3.07
CA MET A 111 -0.86 -8.06 3.62
C MET A 111 0.55 -7.53 3.90
N ILE A 112 1.07 -7.79 5.09
CA ILE A 112 2.45 -7.42 5.44
C ILE A 112 3.33 -8.67 5.34
N MET A 113 4.36 -8.59 4.52
CA MET A 113 5.37 -9.63 4.34
C MET A 113 6.72 -9.11 4.81
N ALA A 114 7.11 -9.52 6.01
CA ALA A 114 8.35 -9.14 6.66
C ALA A 114 9.11 -10.39 7.08
N ASP A 115 10.42 -10.25 7.29
CA ASP A 115 11.24 -11.38 7.71
C ASP A 115 10.81 -11.87 9.10
N GLN A 116 11.04 -13.16 9.37
CA GLN A 116 10.73 -13.76 10.67
C GLN A 116 11.84 -13.47 11.69
N ASP A 117 12.16 -12.21 11.89
CA ASP A 117 13.14 -11.77 12.88
C ASP A 117 12.59 -10.64 13.77
N HIS A 118 13.46 -10.13 14.65
CA HIS A 118 13.11 -9.06 15.57
C HIS A 118 12.78 -7.75 14.84
N ASP A 119 13.40 -7.46 13.69
CA ASP A 119 13.14 -6.22 12.93
C ASP A 119 11.83 -6.34 12.12
N GLY A 120 11.53 -7.51 11.56
CA GLY A 120 10.24 -7.77 10.92
C GLY A 120 9.05 -7.70 11.88
N SER A 121 9.27 -7.97 13.18
CA SER A 121 8.25 -7.74 14.22
C SER A 121 7.98 -6.26 14.47
N HIS A 122 8.98 -5.39 14.34
CA HIS A 122 8.82 -3.93 14.47
C HIS A 122 8.10 -3.30 13.28
N ILE A 123 8.11 -3.92 12.10
CA ILE A 123 7.40 -3.43 10.91
C ILE A 123 5.89 -3.73 10.98
N LYS A 124 5.51 -4.77 11.74
CA LYS A 124 4.10 -5.17 11.90
C LYS A 124 3.32 -4.32 12.92
N GLY A 125 4.00 -3.73 13.90
CA GLY A 125 3.39 -2.99 15.02
C GLY A 125 3.29 -1.49 14.78
#